data_AF-A0A940RV62-F1
#
_entry.id   AF-A0A940RV62-F1
#
_cell.length_a   1.000
_cell.length_b   1.000
_cell.length_c   1.000
_cell.angle_alpha   90.00
_cell.angle_beta   90.00
_cell.angle_gamma   90.00
#
_symmetry.space_group_name_H-M   'P 1'
#
loop_
_entity.id
_entity.type
_entity.pdbx_description
1 polymer ?
#
loop_
_entity_poly.entity_id
_entity_poly.type
_entity_poly.pdbx_seq_one_letter_code
_entity_poly.pdbx_strand_id
1 'polypeptide(L)' 'MADTFYKHGRPQHPTLEEDRPRGGRAKGVKHQGSWSVGAIILVIVLLVIVGIALFP' A
#
# COMPACT_ATOMS: atom_id res chain seq x y z
N MET A 1 4.64 -37.66 -6.39
CA MET A 1 3.70 -38.63 -5.78
C MET A 1 2.56 -37.95 -4.99
N ALA A 2 2.76 -36.76 -4.41
CA ALA A 2 1.77 -36.12 -3.52
C ALA A 2 0.55 -35.46 -4.22
N ASP A 3 0.67 -35.03 -5.47
CA ASP A 3 -0.39 -34.27 -6.16
C ASP A 3 -1.65 -35.09 -6.51
N THR A 4 -1.52 -36.40 -6.70
CA THR A 4 -2.63 -37.23 -7.18
C THR A 4 -3.66 -37.52 -6.09
N PHE A 5 -3.24 -37.55 -4.82
CA PHE A 5 -4.09 -37.86 -3.66
C PHE A 5 -5.15 -36.79 -3.43
N TYR A 6 -4.79 -35.50 -3.58
CA TYR A 6 -5.70 -34.37 -3.35
C TYR A 6 -6.66 -34.06 -4.52
N LYS A 7 -6.52 -34.77 -5.64
CA LYS A 7 -7.38 -34.63 -6.82
C LYS A 7 -8.52 -35.65 -6.87
N HIS A 8 -8.38 -36.78 -6.18
CA HIS A 8 -9.40 -37.82 -6.14
C HIS A 8 -10.55 -37.40 -5.21
N GLY A 9 -11.75 -37.19 -5.76
CA GLY A 9 -12.96 -36.85 -4.99
C GLY A 9 -13.31 -35.36 -4.91
N ARG A 10 -12.58 -34.47 -5.60
CA ARG A 10 -12.99 -33.07 -5.73
C ARG A 10 -14.25 -32.97 -6.62
N PRO A 11 -15.29 -32.22 -6.22
CA PRO A 11 -16.41 -31.93 -7.11
C PRO A 11 -15.95 -31.12 -8.33
N GLN A 12 -16.72 -31.16 -9.41
CA GLN A 12 -16.40 -30.46 -10.68
C GLN A 12 -16.17 -28.96 -10.49
N HIS A 13 -16.75 -28.36 -9.44
CA HIS A 13 -16.57 -26.97 -9.04
C HIS A 13 -15.99 -26.89 -7.62
N PRO A 14 -14.66 -27.02 -7.46
CA PRO A 14 -14.01 -27.06 -6.14
C PRO A 14 -13.87 -25.67 -5.49
N THR A 15 -14.20 -24.60 -6.22
CA THR A 15 -14.13 -23.21 -5.77
C THR A 15 -15.56 -22.67 -5.66
N LEU A 16 -15.99 -22.37 -4.44
CA LEU A 16 -17.25 -21.69 -4.17
C LEU A 16 -17.04 -20.17 -4.25
N GLU A 17 -18.08 -19.42 -4.63
CA GLU A 17 -18.02 -17.95 -4.65
C GLU A 17 -17.79 -17.37 -3.25
N GLU A 18 -18.25 -18.08 -2.22
CA GLU A 18 -18.05 -17.79 -0.80
C GLU A 18 -16.61 -18.05 -0.33
N ASP A 19 -15.85 -18.85 -1.08
CA ASP A 19 -14.45 -19.19 -0.81
C ASP A 19 -13.48 -18.08 -1.25
N ARG A 20 -14.03 -17.00 -1.84
CA ARG A 20 -13.30 -15.75 -2.04
C ARG A 20 -12.66 -15.33 -0.71
N PRO A 21 -11.40 -14.87 -0.71
CA PRO A 21 -10.70 -14.52 0.51
C PRO A 21 -11.59 -13.62 1.38
N ARG A 22 -11.85 -14.03 2.63
CA ARG A 22 -12.72 -13.31 3.60
C ARG A 22 -12.22 -11.91 3.96
N GLY A 23 -11.12 -11.45 3.38
CA GLY A 23 -10.74 -10.05 3.31
C GLY A 23 -10.91 -9.58 1.88
N GLY A 24 -11.93 -8.76 1.63
CA GLY A 24 -12.00 -7.99 0.39
C GLY A 24 -10.66 -7.29 0.19
N ARG A 25 -10.10 -7.41 -1.02
CA ARG A 25 -8.82 -6.83 -1.45
C ARG A 25 -8.66 -5.47 -0.76
N ALA A 26 -7.83 -5.41 0.28
CA ALA A 26 -7.60 -4.15 0.98
C ALA A 26 -7.16 -3.18 -0.12
N LYS A 27 -7.97 -2.15 -0.38
CA LYS A 27 -7.58 -1.10 -1.32
C LYS A 27 -6.27 -0.59 -0.77
N GLY A 28 -5.17 -0.93 -1.44
CA GLY A 28 -3.85 -0.46 -1.05
C GLY A 28 -3.99 1.04 -0.87
N VAL A 29 -3.72 1.52 0.34
CA VAL A 29 -3.73 2.95 0.64
C VAL A 29 -2.66 3.52 -0.27
N LYS A 30 -3.08 4.03 -1.43
CA LYS A 30 -2.20 4.65 -2.40
C LYS A 30 -1.58 5.83 -1.65
N HIS A 31 -0.27 5.75 -1.43
CA HIS A 31 0.55 6.82 -0.86
C HIS A 31 0.64 8.01 -1.83
N GLN A 32 -0.50 8.50 -2.34
CA GLN A 32 -0.60 9.69 -3.18
C GLN A 32 -0.31 10.98 -2.40
N GLY A 33 0.00 10.88 -1.10
CA GLY A 33 0.09 12.03 -0.18
C GLY A 33 1.47 12.40 0.34
N SER A 34 2.59 11.91 -0.22
CA SER A 34 3.93 12.33 0.27
C SER A 34 4.43 13.67 -0.29
N TRP A 35 3.73 14.27 -1.27
CA TRP A 35 4.11 15.60 -1.79
C TRP A 35 3.89 16.72 -0.78
N SER A 36 2.90 16.57 0.11
CA SER A 36 2.63 17.57 1.17
C SER A 36 3.79 17.70 2.15
N VAL A 37 4.44 16.60 2.50
CA VAL A 37 5.61 16.62 3.41
C VAL A 37 6.79 17.31 2.74
N GLY A 38 7.03 17.05 1.45
CA GLY A 38 8.06 17.74 0.68
C GLY A 38 7.85 19.25 0.61
N ALA A 39 6.60 19.70 0.39
CA ALA A 39 6.26 21.12 0.39
C ALA A 39 6.51 21.80 1.74
N ILE A 40 6.17 21.13 2.86
CA ILE A 40 6.41 21.65 4.21
C ILE A 40 7.92 21.81 4.46
N ILE A 41 8.72 20.79 4.14
CA ILE A 41 10.18 20.84 4.32
C ILE A 41 10.78 21.99 3.50
N LEU A 42 10.34 22.17 2.26
CA LEU A 42 10.81 23.24 1.38
C LEU A 42 10.57 24.63 1.99
N VAL A 43 9.38 24.85 2.56
CA VAL A 43 9.03 26.13 3.22
C VAL A 43 9.92 26.38 4.44
N ILE A 44 10.15 25.36 5.28
CA ILE A 44 11.00 25.50 6.46
C ILE A 44 12.44 25.87 6.06
N VAL A 45 13.00 25.20 5.05
CA VAL A 45 14.35 25.49 4.55
C VAL A 45 14.45 26.94 4.06
N LEU A 46 13.44 27.41 3.32
CA LEU A 46 13.36 28.79 2.85
C LEU A 46 13.38 29.80 4.01
N LEU A 47 12.61 29.54 5.07
CA LEU A 47 12.56 30.41 6.25
C LEU A 47 13.92 30.48 6.97
N VAL A 48 14.61 29.35 7.09
CA VAL A 48 15.94 29.31 7.73
C VAL A 48 16.95 30.13 6.92
N ILE A 49 16.98 29.98 5.59
CA ILE A 49 17.88 30.74 4.72
C ILE A 49 17.60 32.25 4.84
N VAL A 50 16.33 32.65 4.81
CA VAL A 50 15.93 34.05 4.97
C VAL A 50 16.33 34.58 6.35
N GLY A 51 16.14 33.80 7.41
CA GLY A 51 16.55 34.17 8.77
C GLY A 51 18.06 34.41 8.87
N ILE A 52 18.87 33.51 8.33
CA ILE A 52 20.34 33.66 8.30
C ILE A 52 20.75 34.88 7.46
N ALA A 53 20.10 35.11 6.31
CA ALA A 53 20.42 36.24 5.46
C ALA A 53 20.06 37.60 6.10
N LEU A 54 18.97 37.65 6.88
CA LEU A 54 18.54 38.87 7.58
C LEU A 54 19.30 39.12 8.88
N PHE A 55 19.79 38.06 9.53
CA PHE A 55 20.54 38.11 10.80
C PHE A 55 21.80 37.24 10.69
N PRO A 56 22.85 37.71 9.99
CA PRO A 56 24.11 36.98 9.85
C PRO A 56 24.91 36.88 11.16
#